data_AF-A0AAV0TLC6-F1
#
_entry.id   AF-A0AAV0TLC6-F1
#
_cell.length_a   1.000
_cell.length_b   1.000
_cell.length_c   1.000
_cell.angle_alpha   90.00
_cell.angle_beta   90.00
_cell.angle_gamma   90.00
#
_symmetry.space_group_name_H-M   'P 1'
#
loop_
_entity.id
_entity.type
_entity.pdbx_description
1 polymer ?
#
loop_
_entity_poly.entity_id
_entity_poly.type
_entity_poly.pdbx_seq_one_letter_code
_entity_poly.pdbx_strand_id
1 'polypeptide(L)'
;MRNFPDLLLVIAFTLRVLSSQFQMSMAATVNASAPTSDNHQSNKAKSSLRVADPAADEDRSLLTSAVSWLDKNMWLAVGKTDDEVKELLGLKGLTGTELVTASGFKIFEGFQHARKEIELKKWLSEHKTAHIVWMLLKPKKMPLDEFMRSDDYGRYLRYARMEDDAIYQRFWKSEEDVVVDPDELPVELNARVDMWAESKRPWIFVKRRLGIKDSIFINTILSHPKFEYYLAWLERINSPTAATLKKAQYIRQQKLKSQSEQRQQGHAATPKGAKRLYERIPM
;
A
#
# COMPACT_ATOMS: atom_id res chain seq x y z
N MET A 1 12.48 -28.89 -19.03
CA MET A 1 12.42 -27.52 -18.48
C MET A 1 13.71 -27.32 -17.68
N ARG A 2 14.59 -26.42 -18.13
CA ARG A 2 15.92 -26.20 -17.54
C ARG A 2 15.84 -25.17 -16.42
N ASN A 3 16.38 -25.53 -15.26
CA ASN A 3 16.42 -24.72 -14.04
C ASN A 3 17.42 -23.56 -14.21
N PHE A 4 16.98 -22.32 -13.93
CA PHE A 4 17.77 -21.08 -13.96
C PHE A 4 18.17 -20.45 -12.59
N PRO A 5 18.05 -21.09 -11.40
CA PRO A 5 18.37 -20.40 -10.15
C PRO A 5 19.88 -20.25 -9.85
N ASP A 6 20.76 -21.03 -10.50
CA ASP A 6 22.17 -21.09 -10.08
C ASP A 6 23.05 -19.96 -10.64
N LEU A 7 22.63 -19.26 -11.70
CA LEU A 7 23.45 -18.20 -12.32
C LEU A 7 23.44 -16.89 -11.49
N LEU A 8 22.33 -16.58 -10.81
CA LEU A 8 22.22 -15.36 -10.00
C LEU A 8 23.00 -15.45 -8.68
N LEU A 9 23.16 -16.65 -8.13
CA LEU A 9 23.91 -16.88 -6.89
C LEU A 9 25.41 -16.75 -7.08
N VAL A 10 25.95 -17.15 -8.25
CA VAL A 10 27.38 -17.03 -8.58
C VAL A 10 27.78 -15.57 -8.80
N ILE A 11 26.94 -14.77 -9.45
CA ILE A 11 27.21 -13.32 -9.66
C ILE A 11 27.18 -12.54 -8.34
N ALA A 12 26.30 -12.91 -7.40
CA ALA A 12 26.23 -12.28 -6.08
C ALA A 12 27.47 -12.59 -5.20
N PHE A 13 28.09 -13.77 -5.36
CA PHE A 13 29.23 -14.17 -4.56
C PHE A 13 30.56 -13.56 -5.04
N THR A 14 30.74 -13.37 -6.36
CA THR A 14 31.95 -12.72 -6.90
C THR A 14 32.03 -11.23 -6.60
N LEU A 15 30.90 -10.54 -6.45
CA LEU A 15 30.89 -9.09 -6.17
C LEU A 15 31.14 -8.73 -4.70
N ARG A 16 30.87 -9.63 -3.75
CA ARG A 16 31.19 -9.39 -2.32
C ARG A 16 32.70 -9.35 -2.07
N VAL A 17 33.48 -10.14 -2.80
CA VAL A 17 34.94 -10.21 -2.66
C VAL A 17 35.63 -8.93 -3.16
N LEU A 18 35.05 -8.24 -4.17
CA LEU A 18 35.63 -6.98 -4.67
C LEU A 18 35.41 -5.79 -3.71
N SER A 19 34.34 -5.79 -2.91
CA SER A 19 34.06 -4.67 -2.00
C SER A 19 35.02 -4.56 -0.81
N SER A 20 35.78 -5.62 -0.48
CA SER A 20 36.76 -5.59 0.61
C SER A 20 38.13 -5.07 0.19
N GLN A 21 38.43 -4.88 -1.10
CA GLN A 21 39.73 -4.34 -1.54
C GLN A 21 39.77 -2.81 -1.67
N PHE A 22 38.64 -2.11 -1.58
CA PHE A 22 38.59 -0.66 -1.85
C PHE A 22 38.81 0.25 -0.62
N GLN A 23 39.17 -0.30 0.55
CA GLN A 23 39.45 0.50 1.77
C GLN A 23 40.93 0.77 2.07
N MET A 24 41.87 0.40 1.20
CA MET A 24 43.28 0.75 1.37
C MET A 24 43.78 1.63 0.24
N SER A 25 43.69 2.96 0.42
CA SER A 25 44.59 3.96 -0.18
C SER A 25 44.02 5.37 -0.02
N MET A 26 44.21 5.99 1.14
CA MET A 26 44.30 7.45 1.25
C MET A 26 45.14 7.79 2.48
N ALA A 27 46.45 7.58 2.38
CA ALA A 27 47.42 8.14 3.30
C ALA A 27 48.72 8.43 2.54
N ALA A 28 48.87 9.66 2.04
CA ALA A 28 50.15 10.22 1.64
C ALA A 28 50.09 11.75 1.61
N THR A 29 50.49 12.35 2.73
CA THR A 29 51.49 13.41 2.88
C THR A 29 51.72 14.37 1.71
N VAL A 30 51.51 15.68 1.95
CA VAL A 30 52.30 16.73 1.29
C VAL A 30 52.79 17.71 2.34
N ASN A 31 54.12 17.76 2.48
CA ASN A 31 54.85 18.71 3.31
C ASN A 31 55.88 19.43 2.42
N ALA A 32 55.94 20.75 2.57
CA ALA A 32 57.03 21.70 2.28
C ALA A 32 57.58 21.86 0.84
N SER A 33 57.60 23.10 0.32
CA SER A 33 58.77 24.02 0.36
C SER A 33 58.67 25.15 -0.69
N ALA A 34 59.00 26.37 -0.27
CA ALA A 34 59.19 27.55 -1.12
C ALA A 34 60.51 27.49 -1.93
N PRO A 35 60.66 28.31 -2.98
CA PRO A 35 61.55 29.46 -2.81
C PRO A 35 61.08 30.76 -3.50
N THR A 36 61.60 31.86 -2.94
CA THR A 36 61.57 33.27 -3.38
C THR A 36 62.38 33.55 -4.64
N SER A 37 61.87 34.41 -5.53
CA SER A 37 62.67 35.22 -6.46
C SER A 37 61.91 36.49 -6.90
N ASP A 38 62.59 37.63 -6.80
CA ASP A 38 62.07 38.99 -6.95
C ASP A 38 62.13 39.56 -8.39
N ASN A 39 61.31 40.60 -8.60
CA ASN A 39 61.40 41.71 -9.58
C ASN A 39 61.10 41.46 -11.07
N HIS A 40 60.02 42.05 -11.60
CA HIS A 40 60.04 43.44 -12.10
C HIS A 40 58.64 43.96 -12.52
N GLN A 41 58.25 45.06 -11.87
CA GLN A 41 57.33 46.16 -12.22
C GLN A 41 56.83 46.30 -13.69
N SER A 42 55.51 46.45 -13.88
CA SER A 42 54.88 47.63 -14.52
C SER A 42 53.37 47.45 -14.85
N ASN A 43 52.54 48.26 -14.17
CA ASN A 43 51.30 48.93 -14.61
C ASN A 43 49.91 48.24 -14.62
N LYS A 44 49.20 48.52 -13.50
CA LYS A 44 47.84 49.13 -13.37
C LYS A 44 46.57 48.41 -13.89
N ALA A 45 45.83 47.85 -12.90
CA ALA A 45 44.41 48.10 -12.53
C ALA A 45 43.31 47.89 -13.60
N LYS A 46 42.17 47.19 -13.41
CA LYS A 46 41.37 46.73 -12.25
C LYS A 46 40.29 45.77 -12.80
N SER A 47 40.02 44.62 -12.17
CA SER A 47 38.67 44.14 -11.80
C SER A 47 38.67 42.66 -11.34
N SER A 48 38.56 42.51 -10.02
CA SER A 48 37.94 41.45 -9.22
C SER A 48 37.90 39.98 -9.70
N LEU A 49 38.71 39.17 -8.99
CA LEU A 49 38.55 37.74 -8.78
C LEU A 49 37.12 37.34 -8.34
N ARG A 50 36.59 36.31 -8.99
CA ARG A 50 36.11 35.08 -8.32
C ARG A 50 36.75 33.91 -9.06
N VAL A 51 37.89 33.45 -8.55
CA VAL A 51 38.45 32.15 -8.91
C VAL A 51 37.60 31.13 -8.16
N ALA A 52 36.66 30.52 -8.87
CA ALA A 52 36.09 29.26 -8.42
C ALA A 52 37.19 28.21 -8.61
N ASP A 53 37.51 27.50 -7.54
CA ASP A 53 38.28 26.26 -7.61
C ASP A 53 37.49 25.25 -8.46
N PRO A 54 37.95 24.84 -9.66
CA PRO A 54 37.23 23.87 -10.48
C PRO A 54 37.47 22.41 -10.04
N ALA A 55 38.36 22.18 -9.08
CA ALA A 55 38.88 20.84 -8.78
C ALA A 55 37.97 19.98 -7.89
N ALA A 56 36.82 20.48 -7.43
CA ALA A 56 35.90 19.72 -6.57
C ALA A 56 34.58 19.30 -7.25
N ASP A 57 34.30 19.80 -8.46
CA ASP A 57 33.01 19.57 -9.13
C ASP A 57 33.08 18.46 -10.21
N GLU A 58 34.26 18.21 -10.78
CA GLU A 58 34.42 17.23 -11.87
C GLU A 58 34.37 15.77 -11.39
N ASP A 59 34.79 15.48 -10.15
CA ASP A 59 34.75 14.13 -9.58
C ASP A 59 33.33 13.64 -9.25
N ARG A 60 32.37 14.55 -9.06
CA ARG A 60 30.97 14.19 -8.78
C ARG A 60 30.20 13.84 -10.05
N SER A 61 30.53 14.46 -11.18
CA SER A 61 29.89 14.19 -12.47
C SER A 61 30.19 12.76 -12.95
N LEU A 62 31.42 12.29 -12.78
CA LEU A 62 31.83 10.94 -13.22
C LEU A 62 31.15 9.82 -12.40
N LEU A 63 30.95 10.05 -11.09
CA LEU A 63 30.18 9.14 -10.23
C LEU A 63 28.71 9.11 -10.62
N THR A 64 28.08 10.22 -11.00
CA THR A 64 26.66 10.20 -11.40
C THR A 64 26.40 9.35 -12.66
N SER A 65 27.29 9.38 -13.66
CA SER A 65 27.23 8.50 -14.82
C SER A 65 27.48 7.02 -14.48
N ALA A 66 28.42 6.74 -13.57
CA ALA A 66 28.75 5.40 -13.10
C ALA A 66 27.82 4.88 -11.96
N VAL A 67 26.83 5.67 -11.53
CA VAL A 67 25.80 5.24 -10.57
C VAL A 67 24.45 5.14 -11.27
N SER A 68 24.23 5.91 -12.33
CA SER A 68 23.05 5.84 -13.20
C SER A 68 22.88 4.50 -13.92
N TRP A 69 23.96 3.76 -14.22
CA TRP A 69 23.87 2.44 -14.87
C TRP A 69 23.44 1.32 -13.91
N LEU A 70 23.58 1.54 -12.60
CA LEU A 70 23.11 0.58 -11.60
C LEU A 70 21.59 0.78 -11.45
N ASP A 71 20.82 -0.05 -12.15
CA ASP A 71 19.36 -0.06 -12.02
C ASP A 71 18.98 -0.24 -10.55
N LYS A 72 17.99 0.52 -10.05
CA LYS A 72 17.45 0.40 -8.68
C LYS A 72 17.14 -1.06 -8.30
N ASN A 73 16.77 -1.88 -9.28
CA ASN A 73 16.55 -3.32 -9.15
C ASN A 73 17.80 -4.08 -8.68
N MET A 74 19.00 -3.68 -9.10
CA MET A 74 20.25 -4.30 -8.67
C MET A 74 20.63 -3.93 -7.23
N TRP A 75 20.47 -2.68 -6.81
CA TRP A 75 20.69 -2.32 -5.40
C TRP A 75 19.78 -3.10 -4.46
N LEU A 76 18.53 -3.33 -4.89
CA LEU A 76 17.60 -4.17 -4.17
C LEU A 76 18.00 -5.64 -4.18
N ALA A 77 18.47 -6.17 -5.32
CA ALA A 77 18.95 -7.55 -5.43
C ALA A 77 20.19 -7.82 -4.55
N VAL A 78 21.09 -6.83 -4.43
CA VAL A 78 22.29 -6.90 -3.58
C VAL A 78 21.96 -6.59 -2.10
N GLY A 79 20.74 -6.16 -1.80
CA GLY A 79 20.26 -5.90 -0.44
C GLY A 79 20.85 -4.63 0.18
N LYS A 80 21.12 -3.59 -0.63
CA LYS A 80 21.66 -2.31 -0.14
C LYS A 80 20.67 -1.61 0.79
N THR A 81 21.20 -0.99 1.85
CA THR A 81 20.44 -0.21 2.85
C THR A 81 20.25 1.24 2.40
N ASP A 82 19.32 1.96 3.05
CA ASP A 82 19.09 3.38 2.73
C ASP A 82 20.35 4.23 2.91
N ASP A 83 21.13 3.97 3.97
CA ASP A 83 22.33 4.73 4.26
C ASP A 83 23.44 4.45 3.26
N GLU A 84 23.61 3.21 2.82
CA GLU A 84 24.56 2.87 1.74
C GLU A 84 24.16 3.52 0.42
N VAL A 85 22.88 3.52 0.06
CA VAL A 85 22.42 4.15 -1.19
C VAL A 85 22.55 5.67 -1.11
N LYS A 86 22.25 6.29 0.05
CA LYS A 86 22.51 7.72 0.27
C LYS A 86 23.99 8.06 0.16
N GLU A 87 24.88 7.23 0.71
CA GLU A 87 26.32 7.41 0.61
C GLU A 87 26.80 7.32 -0.84
N LEU A 88 26.35 6.32 -1.59
CA LEU A 88 26.66 6.15 -3.02
C LEU A 88 26.15 7.31 -3.87
N LEU A 89 25.04 7.94 -3.47
CA LEU A 89 24.45 9.09 -4.15
C LEU A 89 24.96 10.45 -3.65
N GLY A 90 25.94 10.46 -2.73
CA GLY A 90 26.46 11.70 -2.15
C GLY A 90 25.44 12.50 -1.33
N LEU A 91 24.40 11.83 -0.82
CA LEU A 91 23.32 12.42 -0.01
C LEU A 91 23.58 12.33 1.50
N LYS A 92 24.68 11.69 1.91
CA LYS A 92 25.03 11.51 3.32
C LYS A 92 25.31 12.87 3.98
N GLY A 93 24.62 13.13 5.08
CA GLY A 93 24.72 14.40 5.82
C GLY A 93 23.84 15.53 5.29
N LEU A 94 23.20 15.39 4.12
CA LEU A 94 22.25 16.38 3.61
C LEU A 94 20.91 16.25 4.33
N THR A 95 20.29 17.38 4.67
CA THR A 95 18.96 17.42 5.30
C THR A 95 18.08 18.52 4.72
N GLY A 96 16.77 18.47 4.97
CA GLY A 96 15.82 19.50 4.57
C GLY A 96 15.87 19.83 3.07
N THR A 97 15.99 21.11 2.75
CA THR A 97 16.02 21.62 1.37
C THR A 97 17.26 21.19 0.60
N GLU A 98 18.41 21.03 1.25
CA GLU A 98 19.66 20.58 0.61
C GLU A 98 19.54 19.15 0.11
N LEU A 99 18.88 18.28 0.89
CA LEU A 99 18.62 16.91 0.48
C LEU A 99 17.70 16.85 -0.74
N VAL A 100 16.60 17.61 -0.75
CA VAL A 100 15.59 17.56 -1.83
C VAL A 100 16.10 18.16 -3.14
N THR A 101 17.02 19.12 -3.08
CA THR A 101 17.60 19.79 -4.26
C THR A 101 18.79 19.05 -4.87
N ALA A 102 19.39 18.10 -4.13
CA ALA A 102 20.51 17.31 -4.63
C ALA A 102 20.11 16.42 -5.83
N SER A 103 21.00 16.31 -6.82
CA SER A 103 20.77 15.55 -8.04
C SER A 103 20.47 14.06 -7.79
N GLY A 104 21.08 13.47 -6.75
CA GLY A 104 20.85 12.08 -6.33
C GLY A 104 19.50 11.81 -5.66
N PHE A 105 18.77 12.84 -5.21
CA PHE A 105 17.57 12.67 -4.40
C PHE A 105 16.46 11.91 -5.12
N LYS A 106 16.17 12.27 -6.38
CA LYS A 106 15.15 11.58 -7.20
C LYS A 106 15.46 10.10 -7.40
N ILE A 107 16.74 9.75 -7.53
CA ILE A 107 17.19 8.36 -7.67
C ILE A 107 16.96 7.61 -6.36
N PHE A 108 17.34 8.22 -5.23
CA PHE A 108 17.12 7.67 -3.90
C PHE A 108 15.62 7.47 -3.58
N GLU A 109 14.78 8.44 -3.94
CA GLU A 109 13.33 8.34 -3.83
C GLU A 109 12.79 7.15 -4.65
N GLY A 110 13.23 7.03 -5.91
CA GLY A 110 12.88 5.89 -6.77
C GLY A 110 13.31 4.53 -6.19
N PHE A 111 14.49 4.46 -5.56
CA PHE A 111 14.95 3.27 -4.84
C PHE A 111 14.04 2.92 -3.65
N GLN A 112 13.69 3.89 -2.81
CA GLN A 112 12.77 3.67 -1.70
C GLN A 112 11.40 3.19 -2.16
N HIS A 113 10.87 3.76 -3.25
CA HIS A 113 9.61 3.30 -3.84
C HIS A 113 9.70 1.85 -4.31
N ALA A 114 10.75 1.50 -5.05
CA ALA A 114 10.95 0.14 -5.54
C ALA A 114 11.11 -0.86 -4.39
N ARG A 115 11.80 -0.49 -3.30
CA ARG A 115 11.90 -1.35 -2.10
C ARG A 115 10.53 -1.62 -1.48
N LYS A 116 9.73 -0.57 -1.28
CA LYS A 116 8.35 -0.70 -0.76
C LYS A 116 7.54 -1.62 -1.68
N GLU A 117 7.66 -1.49 -3.00
CA GLU A 117 6.96 -2.34 -3.96
C GLU A 117 7.38 -3.82 -3.89
N ILE A 118 8.68 -4.12 -3.72
CA ILE A 118 9.16 -5.50 -3.53
C ILE A 118 8.53 -6.14 -2.30
N GLU A 119 8.45 -5.41 -1.19
CA GLU A 119 7.79 -5.90 0.02
C GLU A 119 6.31 -6.24 -0.22
N LEU A 120 5.58 -5.36 -0.90
CA LEU A 120 4.18 -5.62 -1.27
C LEU A 120 4.04 -6.84 -2.19
N LYS A 121 4.92 -6.96 -3.19
CA LYS A 121 4.97 -8.12 -4.10
C LYS A 121 5.29 -9.41 -3.34
N LYS A 122 6.18 -9.35 -2.35
CA LYS A 122 6.49 -10.48 -1.47
C LYS A 122 5.24 -10.93 -0.72
N TRP A 123 4.51 -10.02 -0.06
CA TRP A 123 3.26 -10.37 0.62
C TRP A 123 2.21 -10.96 -0.34
N LEU A 124 2.14 -10.44 -1.57
CA LEU A 124 1.24 -10.97 -2.60
C LEU A 124 1.64 -12.40 -3.04
N SER A 125 2.95 -12.66 -3.21
CA SER A 125 3.47 -13.98 -3.56
C SER A 125 3.32 -15.01 -2.43
N GLU A 126 3.30 -14.54 -1.18
CA GLU A 126 3.01 -15.35 0.01
C GLU A 126 1.49 -15.54 0.24
N HIS A 127 0.65 -15.06 -0.69
CA HIS A 127 -0.80 -15.14 -0.61
C HIS A 127 -1.39 -14.58 0.70
N LYS A 128 -0.77 -13.54 1.27
CA LYS A 128 -1.39 -12.85 2.41
C LYS A 128 -2.68 -12.19 1.95
N THR A 129 -3.73 -12.24 2.77
CA THR A 129 -4.93 -11.46 2.49
C THR A 129 -4.71 -10.01 2.91
N ALA A 130 -5.49 -9.06 2.37
CA ALA A 130 -5.42 -7.69 2.87
C ALA A 130 -5.70 -7.61 4.38
N HIS A 131 -6.59 -8.46 4.92
CA HIS A 131 -6.84 -8.50 6.37
C HIS A 131 -5.58 -8.88 7.16
N ILE A 132 -4.82 -9.87 6.70
CA ILE A 132 -3.53 -10.22 7.32
C ILE A 132 -2.57 -9.03 7.28
N VAL A 133 -2.49 -8.32 6.14
CA VAL A 133 -1.61 -7.15 6.00
C VAL A 133 -2.08 -5.97 6.86
N TRP A 134 -3.39 -5.77 7.01
CA TRP A 134 -3.95 -4.82 7.96
C TRP A 134 -3.47 -5.09 9.38
N MET A 135 -3.56 -6.35 9.81
CA MET A 135 -3.13 -6.77 11.15
C MET A 135 -1.61 -6.70 11.36
N LEU A 136 -0.82 -6.90 10.30
CA LEU A 136 0.63 -6.73 10.34
C LEU A 136 1.04 -5.25 10.47
N LEU A 137 0.33 -4.36 9.77
CA LEU A 137 0.67 -2.94 9.70
C LEU A 137 0.08 -2.13 10.84
N LYS A 138 -1.07 -2.51 11.39
CA LYS A 138 -1.72 -1.78 12.48
C LYS A 138 -1.14 -2.22 13.83
N PRO A 139 -0.39 -1.37 14.55
CA PRO A 139 0.09 -1.71 15.88
C PRO A 139 -1.08 -1.94 16.83
N LYS A 140 -1.01 -2.97 17.68
CA LYS A 140 -2.11 -3.37 18.60
C LYS A 140 -2.66 -2.24 19.47
N LYS A 141 -1.84 -1.23 19.78
CA LYS A 141 -2.18 -0.10 20.66
C LYS A 141 -2.50 1.20 19.90
N MET A 142 -2.44 1.20 18.57
CA MET A 142 -2.68 2.42 17.77
C MET A 142 -4.19 2.63 17.59
N PRO A 143 -4.74 3.79 17.99
CA PRO A 143 -6.10 4.19 17.67
C PRO A 143 -6.37 4.13 16.17
N LEU A 144 -7.61 3.79 15.78
CA LEU A 144 -7.94 3.58 14.37
C LEU A 144 -7.79 4.86 13.54
N ASP A 145 -8.16 6.01 14.10
CA ASP A 145 -8.07 7.32 13.46
C ASP A 145 -6.62 7.79 13.29
N GLU A 146 -5.73 7.41 14.21
CA GLU A 146 -4.29 7.63 14.08
C GLU A 146 -3.71 6.74 12.98
N PHE A 147 -4.09 5.45 12.97
CA PHE A 147 -3.67 4.52 11.94
C PHE A 147 -4.09 4.99 10.54
N MET A 148 -5.34 5.42 10.35
CA MET A 148 -5.82 5.90 9.05
C MET A 148 -5.10 7.16 8.53
N ARG A 149 -4.39 7.89 9.40
CA ARG A 149 -3.56 9.05 9.03
C ARG A 149 -2.08 8.71 8.85
N SER A 150 -1.68 7.46 9.10
CA SER A 150 -0.29 7.03 9.06
C SER A 150 0.14 6.55 7.67
N ASP A 151 1.46 6.54 7.45
CA ASP A 151 2.06 5.95 6.25
C ASP A 151 1.76 4.45 6.10
N ASP A 152 1.53 3.76 7.21
CA ASP A 152 1.22 2.34 7.24
C ASP A 152 -0.18 2.06 6.67
N TYR A 153 -1.17 2.92 6.93
CA TYR A 153 -2.46 2.81 6.25
C TYR A 153 -2.33 3.09 4.74
N GLY A 154 -1.50 4.05 4.34
CA GLY A 154 -1.16 4.24 2.93
C GLY A 154 -0.48 3.02 2.30
N ARG A 155 0.36 2.30 3.06
CA ARG A 155 0.98 1.03 2.62
C ARG A 155 -0.06 -0.09 2.52
N TYR A 156 -0.99 -0.18 3.47
CA TYR A 156 -2.14 -1.09 3.41
C TYR A 156 -2.99 -0.86 2.17
N LEU A 157 -3.40 0.39 1.87
CA LEU A 157 -4.25 0.69 0.71
C LEU A 157 -3.59 0.30 -0.61
N ARG A 158 -2.27 0.56 -0.75
CA ARG A 158 -1.51 0.11 -1.93
C ARG A 158 -1.53 -1.41 -2.05
N TYR A 159 -1.32 -2.12 -0.95
CA TYR A 159 -1.37 -3.59 -0.96
C TYR A 159 -2.76 -4.12 -1.30
N ALA A 160 -3.81 -3.60 -0.66
CA ALA A 160 -5.19 -4.01 -0.89
C ALA A 160 -5.60 -3.82 -2.36
N ARG A 161 -5.11 -2.75 -3.01
CA ARG A 161 -5.30 -2.52 -4.45
C ARG A 161 -4.57 -3.55 -5.30
N MET A 162 -3.31 -3.84 -5.00
CA MET A 162 -2.54 -4.87 -5.71
C MET A 162 -3.17 -6.26 -5.59
N GLU A 163 -3.63 -6.63 -4.39
CA GLU A 163 -4.35 -7.88 -4.15
C GLU A 163 -5.66 -7.92 -4.97
N ASP A 164 -6.46 -6.85 -4.90
CA ASP A 164 -7.73 -6.74 -5.62
C ASP A 164 -7.54 -6.80 -7.14
N ASP A 165 -6.53 -6.11 -7.68
CA ASP A 165 -6.15 -6.19 -9.09
C ASP A 165 -5.78 -7.63 -9.48
N ALA A 166 -4.98 -8.31 -8.68
CA ALA A 166 -4.61 -9.70 -8.95
C ALA A 166 -5.82 -10.63 -8.93
N ILE A 167 -6.76 -10.45 -7.99
CA ILE A 167 -8.01 -11.20 -7.91
C ILE A 167 -8.90 -10.89 -9.11
N TYR A 168 -9.05 -9.62 -9.47
CA TYR A 168 -9.86 -9.18 -10.61
C TYR A 168 -9.35 -9.76 -11.94
N GLN A 169 -8.03 -9.78 -12.13
CA GLN A 169 -7.41 -10.39 -13.32
C GLN A 169 -7.66 -11.89 -13.41
N ARG A 170 -7.71 -12.61 -12.29
CA ARG A 170 -8.07 -14.04 -12.28
C ARG A 170 -9.57 -14.23 -12.54
N PHE A 171 -10.42 -13.47 -11.86
CA PHE A 171 -11.87 -13.49 -12.03
C PHE A 171 -12.30 -13.40 -13.49
N TRP A 172 -11.65 -12.53 -14.27
CA TRP A 172 -11.97 -12.38 -15.70
C TRP A 172 -11.45 -13.52 -16.60
N LYS A 173 -10.42 -14.26 -16.15
CA LYS A 173 -9.77 -15.30 -16.95
C LYS A 173 -10.33 -16.70 -16.70
N SER A 174 -10.72 -17.01 -15.46
CA SER A 174 -11.01 -18.39 -15.05
C SER A 174 -12.44 -18.63 -14.61
N GLU A 175 -13.30 -17.61 -14.57
CA GLU A 175 -14.63 -17.65 -13.91
C GLU A 175 -14.59 -18.19 -12.46
N GLU A 176 -13.40 -18.30 -11.86
CA GLU A 176 -13.21 -18.88 -10.54
C GLU A 176 -13.98 -18.10 -9.48
N ASP A 177 -14.42 -18.83 -8.46
CA ASP A 177 -15.04 -18.24 -7.30
C ASP A 177 -14.07 -17.26 -6.64
N VAL A 178 -14.58 -16.06 -6.42
CA VAL A 178 -13.84 -15.00 -5.77
C VAL A 178 -13.70 -15.37 -4.30
N VAL A 179 -12.46 -15.56 -3.84
CA VAL A 179 -12.17 -15.82 -2.43
C VAL A 179 -12.70 -14.64 -1.60
N VAL A 180 -13.61 -14.93 -0.68
CA VAL A 180 -14.16 -13.96 0.27
C VAL A 180 -13.42 -14.16 1.58
N ASP A 181 -12.85 -13.09 2.10
CA ASP A 181 -12.21 -13.13 3.41
C ASP A 181 -13.30 -12.97 4.50
N PRO A 182 -13.52 -13.99 5.35
CA PRO A 182 -14.57 -13.98 6.35
C PRO A 182 -14.28 -13.00 7.50
N ASP A 183 -13.02 -12.64 7.71
CA ASP A 183 -12.56 -11.89 8.88
C ASP A 183 -12.43 -10.37 8.60
N GLU A 184 -12.85 -9.92 7.43
CA GLU A 184 -12.79 -8.51 7.04
C GLU A 184 -13.60 -7.61 7.98
N LEU A 185 -12.90 -6.62 8.54
CA LEU A 185 -13.51 -5.64 9.44
C LEU A 185 -14.35 -4.61 8.66
N PRO A 186 -15.38 -4.03 9.29
CA PRO A 186 -16.20 -2.96 8.68
C PRO A 186 -15.40 -1.78 8.10
N VAL A 187 -14.31 -1.38 8.77
CA VAL A 187 -13.45 -0.29 8.30
C VAL A 187 -12.66 -0.67 7.05
N GLU A 188 -12.21 -1.92 6.96
CA GLU A 188 -11.50 -2.45 5.79
C GLU A 188 -12.44 -2.54 4.58
N LEU A 189 -13.67 -3.01 4.81
CA LEU A 189 -14.71 -3.06 3.79
C LEU A 189 -15.04 -1.67 3.23
N ASN A 190 -15.13 -0.64 4.09
CA ASN A 190 -15.31 0.74 3.62
C ASN A 190 -14.16 1.22 2.75
N ALA A 191 -12.91 0.97 3.16
CA ALA A 191 -11.72 1.32 2.36
C ALA A 191 -11.71 0.59 1.01
N ARG A 192 -12.10 -0.69 0.97
CA ARG A 192 -12.23 -1.45 -0.28
C ARG A 192 -13.35 -0.88 -1.17
N VAL A 193 -14.47 -0.46 -0.59
CA VAL A 193 -15.57 0.16 -1.33
C VAL A 193 -15.12 1.43 -2.06
N ASP A 194 -14.35 2.30 -1.39
CA ASP A 194 -13.73 3.48 -2.00
C ASP A 194 -12.82 3.06 -3.16
N MET A 195 -11.92 2.11 -2.90
CA MET A 195 -10.98 1.58 -3.89
C MET A 195 -11.67 0.96 -5.12
N TRP A 196 -12.75 0.19 -4.93
CA TRP A 196 -13.52 -0.42 -6.01
C TRP A 196 -14.27 0.62 -6.84
N ALA A 197 -14.75 1.69 -6.22
CA ALA A 197 -15.38 2.80 -6.92
C ALA A 197 -14.35 3.56 -7.79
N GLU A 198 -13.19 3.89 -7.22
CA GLU A 198 -12.08 4.53 -7.94
C GLU A 198 -11.58 3.67 -9.12
N SER A 199 -11.46 2.37 -8.89
CA SER A 199 -11.00 1.40 -9.90
C SER A 199 -12.10 0.99 -10.88
N LYS A 200 -13.31 1.55 -10.74
CA LYS A 200 -14.50 1.26 -11.58
C LYS A 200 -14.76 -0.24 -11.72
N ARG A 201 -14.63 -1.00 -10.63
CA ARG A 201 -14.87 -2.44 -10.64
C ARG A 201 -16.30 -2.74 -11.08
N PRO A 202 -16.54 -3.78 -11.90
CA PRO A 202 -17.90 -4.09 -12.34
C PRO A 202 -18.74 -4.61 -11.18
N TRP A 203 -20.05 -4.33 -11.21
CA TRP A 203 -20.96 -4.66 -10.11
C TRP A 203 -20.96 -6.14 -9.75
N ILE A 204 -20.83 -7.03 -10.75
CA ILE A 204 -20.78 -8.48 -10.54
C ILE A 204 -19.55 -8.90 -9.72
N PHE A 205 -18.42 -8.25 -9.95
CA PHE A 205 -17.19 -8.50 -9.21
C PHE A 205 -17.32 -8.06 -7.76
N VAL A 206 -17.79 -6.82 -7.54
CA VAL A 206 -17.98 -6.27 -6.19
C VAL A 206 -18.95 -7.13 -5.39
N LYS A 207 -20.06 -7.54 -6.00
CA LYS A 207 -21.05 -8.41 -5.39
C LYS A 207 -20.45 -9.75 -4.95
N ARG A 208 -19.65 -10.39 -5.82
CA ARG A 208 -18.94 -11.64 -5.51
C ARG A 208 -17.86 -11.45 -4.45
N ARG A 209 -17.08 -10.36 -4.48
CA ARG A 209 -16.09 -10.04 -3.42
C ARG A 209 -16.73 -9.89 -2.05
N LEU A 210 -17.97 -9.38 -2.00
CA LEU A 210 -18.75 -9.27 -0.77
C LEU A 210 -19.42 -10.58 -0.35
N GLY A 211 -19.24 -11.68 -1.09
CA GLY A 211 -19.88 -12.97 -0.85
C GLY A 211 -21.38 -12.99 -1.12
N ILE A 212 -21.92 -11.96 -1.77
CA ILE A 212 -23.34 -11.87 -2.10
C ILE A 212 -23.60 -12.76 -3.31
N LYS A 213 -24.17 -13.95 -3.08
CA LYS A 213 -24.50 -14.88 -4.18
C LYS A 213 -25.49 -14.26 -5.16
N ASP A 214 -25.39 -14.66 -6.42
CA ASP A 214 -26.42 -14.37 -7.40
C ASP A 214 -27.72 -15.05 -7.00
N SER A 215 -28.77 -14.26 -6.86
CA SER A 215 -30.09 -14.72 -6.47
C SER A 215 -31.12 -13.97 -7.28
N ILE A 216 -32.10 -14.72 -7.79
CA ILE A 216 -33.27 -14.17 -8.47
C ILE A 216 -34.15 -13.39 -7.47
N PHE A 217 -34.06 -13.75 -6.18
CA PHE A 217 -34.83 -13.11 -5.12
C PHE A 217 -34.09 -11.91 -4.54
N ILE A 218 -34.59 -10.71 -4.82
CA ILE A 218 -34.05 -9.46 -4.27
C ILE A 218 -33.97 -9.49 -2.74
N ASN A 219 -34.94 -10.13 -2.06
CA ASN A 219 -34.94 -10.25 -0.61
C ASN A 219 -33.71 -11.01 -0.06
N THR A 220 -33.20 -12.00 -0.79
CA THR A 220 -31.99 -12.74 -0.39
C THR A 220 -30.78 -11.81 -0.44
N ILE A 221 -30.67 -10.99 -1.48
CA ILE A 221 -29.60 -10.00 -1.63
C ILE A 221 -29.69 -8.93 -0.53
N LEU A 222 -30.89 -8.35 -0.32
CA LEU A 222 -31.13 -7.32 0.68
C LEU A 222 -30.91 -7.80 2.13
N SER A 223 -30.88 -9.11 2.36
CA SER A 223 -30.66 -9.70 3.70
C SER A 223 -29.19 -9.96 3.99
N HIS A 224 -28.32 -9.85 3.00
CA HIS A 224 -26.93 -10.21 3.20
C HIS A 224 -26.27 -9.21 4.16
N PRO A 225 -25.50 -9.66 5.18
CA PRO A 225 -24.86 -8.76 6.16
C PRO A 225 -23.98 -7.70 5.49
N LYS A 226 -23.27 -8.08 4.42
CA LYS A 226 -22.40 -7.18 3.65
C LYS A 226 -23.13 -6.35 2.56
N PHE A 227 -24.47 -6.37 2.50
CA PHE A 227 -25.23 -5.67 1.45
C PHE A 227 -25.08 -4.14 1.52
N GLU A 228 -24.93 -3.58 2.72
CA GLU A 228 -24.73 -2.13 2.90
C GLU A 228 -23.47 -1.61 2.20
N TYR A 229 -22.39 -2.39 2.16
CA TYR A 229 -21.16 -2.04 1.45
C TYR A 229 -21.37 -2.04 -0.07
N TYR A 230 -22.21 -2.94 -0.59
CA TYR A 230 -22.59 -2.94 -2.00
C TYR A 230 -23.39 -1.69 -2.37
N LEU A 231 -24.33 -1.28 -1.52
CA LEU A 231 -25.04 0.00 -1.69
C LEU A 231 -24.09 1.19 -1.64
N ALA A 232 -23.20 1.21 -0.65
CA ALA A 232 -22.21 2.28 -0.47
C ALA A 232 -21.28 2.42 -1.69
N TRP A 233 -20.94 1.30 -2.34
CA TRP A 233 -20.22 1.29 -3.61
C TRP A 233 -21.06 1.86 -4.76
N LEU A 234 -22.32 1.42 -4.91
CA LEU A 234 -23.24 1.94 -5.93
C LEU A 234 -23.46 3.45 -5.81
N GLU A 235 -23.54 3.98 -4.58
CA GLU A 235 -23.66 5.42 -4.32
C GLU A 235 -22.40 6.17 -4.80
N ARG A 236 -21.19 5.67 -4.53
CA ARG A 236 -19.93 6.30 -4.95
C ARG A 236 -19.75 6.37 -6.45
N ILE A 237 -20.26 5.38 -7.18
CA ILE A 237 -20.24 5.38 -8.65
C ILE A 237 -21.46 6.10 -9.25
N ASN A 238 -22.27 6.79 -8.44
CA ASN A 238 -23.50 7.49 -8.84
C ASN A 238 -24.47 6.60 -9.64
N SER A 239 -24.61 5.33 -9.25
CA SER A 239 -25.49 4.40 -9.93
C SER A 239 -26.97 4.70 -9.61
N PRO A 240 -27.86 4.83 -10.62
CA PRO A 240 -29.30 5.01 -10.37
C PRO A 240 -29.91 3.81 -9.63
N THR A 241 -29.28 2.63 -9.74
CA THR A 241 -29.66 1.41 -9.01
C THR A 241 -29.56 1.60 -7.49
N ALA A 242 -28.68 2.47 -7.00
CA ALA A 242 -28.52 2.74 -5.56
C ALA A 242 -29.83 3.22 -4.93
N ALA A 243 -30.48 4.22 -5.53
CA ALA A 243 -31.72 4.79 -5.02
C ALA A 243 -32.87 3.76 -5.00
N THR A 244 -32.97 2.96 -6.07
CA THR A 244 -33.97 1.89 -6.17
C THR A 244 -33.79 0.84 -5.08
N LEU A 245 -32.55 0.37 -4.87
CA LEU A 245 -32.26 -0.64 -3.85
C LEU A 245 -32.43 -0.10 -2.42
N LYS A 246 -32.06 1.16 -2.17
CA LYS A 246 -32.27 1.83 -0.88
C LYS A 246 -33.76 1.94 -0.55
N LYS A 247 -34.59 2.31 -1.53
CA LYS A 247 -36.06 2.33 -1.38
C LYS A 247 -36.61 0.93 -1.09
N ALA A 248 -36.13 -0.11 -1.80
CA ALA A 248 -36.54 -1.49 -1.57
C ALA A 248 -36.16 -1.98 -0.16
N GLN A 249 -34.96 -1.67 0.31
CA GLN A 249 -34.50 -1.97 1.66
C GLN A 249 -35.37 -1.29 2.73
N TYR A 250 -35.69 0.00 2.53
CA TYR A 250 -36.57 0.75 3.42
C TYR A 250 -37.98 0.13 3.50
N ILE A 251 -38.62 -0.15 2.36
CA ILE A 251 -39.96 -0.77 2.30
C ILE A 251 -39.96 -2.09 3.06
N ARG A 252 -38.90 -2.89 2.91
CA ARG A 252 -38.75 -4.16 3.61
C ARG A 252 -38.65 -3.97 5.13
N GLN A 253 -37.83 -3.02 5.60
CA GLN A 253 -37.70 -2.72 7.04
C GLN A 253 -39.04 -2.31 7.65
N GLN A 254 -39.82 -1.46 6.96
CA GLN A 254 -41.16 -1.08 7.41
C GLN A 254 -42.09 -2.28 7.51
N LYS A 255 -42.10 -3.16 6.49
CA LYS A 255 -42.92 -4.38 6.51
C LYS A 255 -42.57 -5.32 7.67
N LEU A 256 -41.29 -5.50 7.97
CA LEU A 256 -40.83 -6.33 9.09
C LEU A 256 -41.24 -5.73 10.44
N LYS A 257 -41.14 -4.40 10.57
CA LYS A 257 -41.57 -3.68 11.78
C LYS A 257 -43.07 -3.86 12.02
N SER A 258 -43.91 -3.61 11.02
CA SER A 258 -45.37 -3.79 11.13
C SER A 258 -45.75 -5.24 11.46
N GLN A 259 -45.05 -6.24 10.90
CA GLN A 259 -45.28 -7.65 11.25
C GLN A 259 -44.91 -7.97 12.70
N SER A 260 -43.82 -7.38 13.22
CA SER A 260 -43.43 -7.57 14.62
C SER A 260 -44.43 -6.94 15.60
N GLU A 261 -44.98 -5.77 15.26
CA GLU A 261 -46.01 -5.08 16.05
C GLU A 261 -47.32 -5.86 16.09
N GLN A 262 -47.76 -6.40 14.93
CA GLN A 262 -48.94 -7.27 14.86
C GLN A 262 -48.78 -8.54 15.71
N ARG A 263 -47.59 -9.15 15.73
CA ARG A 263 -47.30 -10.32 16.57
C ARG A 263 -47.35 -9.98 18.07
N GLN A 264 -46.86 -8.81 18.46
CA GLN A 264 -46.90 -8.34 19.85
C GLN A 264 -48.34 -8.06 20.31
N GLN A 265 -49.16 -7.42 19.46
CA GLN A 265 -50.57 -7.17 19.75
C GLN A 265 -51.40 -8.46 19.83
N GLY A 266 -51.10 -9.44 18.96
CA GLY A 266 -51.75 -10.75 18.99
C GLY A 266 -51.46 -11.57 20.25
N HIS A 267 -50.27 -11.45 20.84
CA HIS A 267 -49.93 -12.13 22.11
C HIS A 267 -50.46 -11.44 23.36
N ALA A 268 -50.71 -10.12 23.33
CA ALA A 268 -51.33 -9.41 24.44
C ALA A 268 -52.83 -9.71 24.60
N ALA A 269 -53.46 -10.26 23.56
CA ALA A 269 -54.83 -10.75 23.60
C ALA A 269 -54.88 -12.18 24.20
N THR A 270 -54.46 -12.35 25.46
CA THR A 270 -54.73 -13.59 26.20
C THR A 270 -56.25 -13.76 26.26
N PRO A 271 -56.83 -14.87 25.77
CA PRO A 271 -58.27 -15.06 25.84
C PRO A 271 -58.69 -15.12 27.31
N LYS A 272 -59.33 -14.05 27.80
CA LYS A 272 -59.93 -13.93 29.15
C LYS A 272 -60.98 -15.01 29.48
N GLY A 273 -61.23 -15.98 28.58
CA GLY A 273 -62.17 -17.09 28.74
C GLY A 273 -61.55 -18.46 29.04
N ALA A 274 -60.23 -18.66 28.95
CA ALA A 274 -59.62 -19.99 29.07
C ALA A 274 -59.34 -20.46 30.51
N LYS A 275 -60.18 -20.07 31.48
CA LYS A 275 -60.03 -20.42 32.91
C LYS A 275 -61.06 -21.41 33.46
N ARG A 276 -61.85 -22.08 32.63
CA ARG A 276 -62.78 -23.12 33.09
C ARG A 276 -62.70 -24.32 32.16
N LEU A 277 -62.01 -25.40 32.56
CA LEU A 277 -62.29 -26.78 32.11
C LEU A 277 -61.34 -27.87 32.68
N TYR A 278 -60.45 -27.58 33.65
CA TYR A 278 -59.61 -28.60 34.30
C TYR A 278 -59.99 -28.90 35.77
N GLU A 279 -61.27 -28.76 36.13
CA GLU A 279 -61.82 -29.32 37.37
C GLU A 279 -62.94 -30.30 37.04
N ARG A 280 -62.59 -31.56 36.76
CA ARG A 280 -63.39 -32.79 36.98
C ARG A 280 -62.74 -33.98 36.26
N ILE A 281 -61.78 -34.61 36.93
CA ILE A 281 -61.54 -36.04 36.77
C ILE A 281 -61.57 -36.62 38.19
N PRO A 282 -62.69 -37.21 38.64
CA PRO A 282 -62.68 -38.03 39.84
C PRO A 282 -61.96 -39.35 39.54
N MET A 283 -61.10 -39.77 40.48
CA MET A 283 -60.58 -41.15 40.56
C MET A 283 -61.71 -42.12 40.94
#